data_AF-A0A358D0E1-F1
#
_entry.id   AF-A0A358D0E1-F1
#
_cell.length_a   1.000
_cell.length_b   1.000
_cell.length_c   1.000
_cell.angle_alpha   90.00
_cell.angle_beta   90.00
_cell.angle_gamma   90.00
#
_symmetry.space_group_name_H-M   'P 1'
#
loop_
_entity.id
_entity.type
_entity.pdbx_description
1 polymer ?
#
loop_
_entity_poly.entity_id
_entity_poly.type
_entity_poly.pdbx_seq_one_letter_code
_entity_poly.pdbx_strand_id
1 'polypeptide(L)'
;MRTREFKTISVAFGLMSMALMGSFAFVIKFAEDDGIAPARAALLMSVVGASSILGRLLLTAVAGKLGSVRLLQIALIAQPVAYFFWIIANGRYYLLVIFAALLGLTYGGFVALAGDVVAFYFGLVGIGAVTGMLFFFSGFGSLIGPPIVGFLADLSTFRIVPVGAVFVMASLGAGVLLTASTKPVDFGPNQSTSLPDRETPVDKEKTSHRPTVFELEPV
;
A
#
# COMPACT_ATOMS: atom_id res chain seq x y z
N MET A 1 -17.00 -8.87 -11.85
CA MET A 1 -17.07 -7.44 -11.46
C MET A 1 -15.72 -6.95 -10.89
N ARG A 2 -14.57 -7.16 -11.58
CA ARG A 2 -13.20 -6.89 -11.05
C ARG A 2 -12.55 -5.60 -11.58
N THR A 3 -13.20 -4.92 -12.52
CA THR A 3 -12.61 -3.80 -13.27
C THR A 3 -12.71 -2.47 -12.54
N ARG A 4 -13.68 -2.25 -11.65
CA ARG A 4 -13.84 -0.97 -10.95
C ARG A 4 -12.85 -0.85 -9.79
N GLU A 5 -12.75 -1.86 -8.94
CA GLU A 5 -11.85 -1.91 -7.78
C GLU A 5 -10.40 -1.82 -8.24
N PHE A 6 -10.04 -2.56 -9.28
CA PHE A 6 -8.72 -2.50 -9.89
C PHE A 6 -8.39 -1.08 -10.38
N LYS A 7 -9.32 -0.44 -11.11
CA LYS A 7 -9.13 0.95 -11.58
C LYS A 7 -8.98 1.93 -10.42
N THR A 8 -9.82 1.83 -9.39
CA THR A 8 -9.76 2.71 -8.21
C THR A 8 -8.42 2.59 -7.48
N ILE A 9 -7.96 1.36 -7.21
CA ILE A 9 -6.68 1.12 -6.54
C ILE A 9 -5.50 1.58 -7.42
N SER A 10 -5.55 1.31 -8.73
CA SER A 10 -4.52 1.75 -9.68
C SER A 10 -4.38 3.27 -9.71
N VAL A 11 -5.49 3.99 -9.79
CA VAL A 11 -5.51 5.46 -9.80
C VAL A 11 -5.01 6.02 -8.46
N ALA A 12 -5.46 5.46 -7.34
CA ALA A 12 -4.99 5.88 -6.02
C ALA A 12 -3.47 5.69 -5.86
N PHE A 13 -2.94 4.53 -6.29
CA PHE A 13 -1.51 4.21 -6.24
C PHE A 13 -0.70 5.17 -7.13
N GLY A 14 -1.17 5.44 -8.36
CA GLY A 14 -0.55 6.40 -9.27
C GLY A 14 -0.46 7.80 -8.68
N LEU A 15 -1.58 8.33 -8.17
CA LEU A 15 -1.63 9.67 -7.55
C LEU A 15 -0.73 9.77 -6.32
N MET A 16 -0.71 8.72 -5.50
CA MET A 16 0.18 8.63 -4.34
C MET A 16 1.65 8.64 -4.72
N SER A 17 2.03 7.83 -5.70
CA SER A 17 3.42 7.69 -6.12
C SER A 17 3.93 8.96 -6.78
N MET A 18 3.04 9.67 -7.49
CA MET A 18 3.31 11.00 -8.03
C MET A 18 3.65 12.00 -6.92
N ALA A 19 2.84 12.06 -5.85
CA ALA A 19 3.11 12.92 -4.70
C ALA A 19 4.42 12.52 -3.99
N LEU A 20 4.63 11.21 -3.78
CA LEU A 20 5.79 10.66 -3.09
C LEU A 20 7.08 11.01 -3.82
N MET A 21 7.18 10.69 -5.11
CA MET A 21 8.40 10.96 -5.88
C MET A 21 8.63 12.45 -6.10
N GLY A 22 7.56 13.22 -6.31
CA GLY A 22 7.64 14.68 -6.31
C GLY A 22 8.24 15.22 -5.01
N SER A 23 7.83 14.69 -3.87
CA SER A 23 8.38 15.10 -2.57
C SER A 23 9.83 14.67 -2.37
N PHE A 24 10.19 13.44 -2.78
CA PHE A 24 11.56 12.95 -2.64
C PHE A 24 12.56 13.75 -3.47
N ALA A 25 12.18 14.15 -4.67
CA ALA A 25 13.04 14.94 -5.54
C ALA A 25 13.37 16.33 -4.95
N PHE A 26 12.45 16.92 -4.18
CA PHE A 26 12.54 18.32 -3.78
C PHE A 26 12.70 18.56 -2.27
N VAL A 27 12.42 17.59 -1.40
CA VAL A 27 12.48 17.79 0.07
C VAL A 27 13.82 18.33 0.57
N ILE A 28 14.94 17.79 0.06
CA ILE A 28 16.29 18.25 0.47
C ILE A 28 16.51 19.68 0.01
N LYS A 29 16.26 19.96 -1.29
CA LYS A 29 16.40 21.30 -1.86
C LYS A 29 15.56 22.32 -1.09
N PHE A 30 14.29 22.03 -0.81
CA PHE A 30 13.41 22.91 -0.05
C PHE A 30 13.86 23.10 1.40
N ALA A 31 14.51 22.11 2.01
CA ALA A 31 15.10 22.28 3.34
C ALA A 31 16.33 23.19 3.28
N GLU A 32 17.19 23.03 2.28
CA GLU A 32 18.36 23.88 2.06
C GLU A 32 17.98 25.32 1.72
N ASP A 33 16.96 25.51 0.88
CA ASP A 33 16.39 26.83 0.54
C ASP A 33 15.80 27.53 1.78
N ASP A 34 15.38 26.77 2.80
CA ASP A 34 14.96 27.29 4.11
C ASP A 34 16.14 27.63 5.05
N GLY A 35 17.39 27.51 4.57
CA GLY A 35 18.61 27.77 5.35
C GLY A 35 19.06 26.61 6.24
N ILE A 36 18.49 25.40 6.07
CA ILE A 36 18.95 24.21 6.80
C ILE A 36 20.26 23.73 6.18
N ALA A 37 21.27 23.48 7.01
CA ALA A 37 22.56 22.99 6.55
C ALA A 37 22.40 21.69 5.72
N PRO A 38 23.13 21.52 4.59
CA PRO A 38 23.00 20.36 3.71
C PRO A 38 23.12 19.00 4.43
N ALA A 39 24.04 18.92 5.40
CA ALA A 39 24.20 17.73 6.22
C ALA A 39 22.92 17.35 7.00
N ARG A 40 22.18 18.34 7.53
CA ARG A 40 20.90 18.12 8.22
C ARG A 40 19.76 17.84 7.25
N ALA A 41 19.73 18.51 6.10
CA ALA A 41 18.74 18.26 5.07
C ALA A 41 18.84 16.80 4.56
N ALA A 42 20.06 16.28 4.36
CA ALA A 42 20.30 14.89 3.98
C ALA A 42 19.81 13.87 5.03
N LEU A 43 19.87 14.20 6.33
CA LEU A 43 19.35 13.33 7.40
C LEU A 43 17.85 13.10 7.29
N LEU A 44 17.08 13.98 6.63
CA LEU A 44 15.66 13.75 6.40
C LEU A 44 15.43 12.47 5.59
N MET A 45 16.26 12.18 4.59
CA MET A 45 16.16 10.92 3.84
C MET A 45 16.53 9.70 4.67
N SER A 46 17.49 9.84 5.59
CA SER A 46 17.81 8.78 6.56
C SER A 46 16.61 8.50 7.47
N VAL A 47 15.91 9.55 7.92
CA VAL A 47 14.67 9.41 8.71
C VAL A 47 13.58 8.73 7.89
N VAL A 48 13.35 9.15 6.63
CA VAL A 48 12.40 8.48 5.72
C VAL A 48 12.73 6.99 5.60
N GLY A 49 13.99 6.64 5.39
CA GLY A 49 14.44 5.25 5.26
C GLY A 49 14.21 4.42 6.53
N ALA A 50 14.64 4.93 7.69
CA ALA A 50 14.46 4.27 8.98
C ALA A 50 12.97 4.08 9.32
N SER A 51 12.17 5.13 9.15
CA SER A 51 10.73 5.08 9.37
C SER A 51 10.00 4.18 8.36
N SER A 52 10.53 4.03 7.13
CA SER A 52 9.98 3.08 6.16
C SER A 52 10.17 1.64 6.59
N ILE A 53 11.34 1.28 7.15
CA ILE A 53 11.56 -0.04 7.72
C ILE A 53 10.57 -0.28 8.88
N LEU A 54 10.46 0.69 9.80
CA LEU A 54 9.50 0.61 10.91
C LEU A 54 8.06 0.47 10.41
N GLY A 55 7.67 1.24 9.39
CA GLY A 55 6.34 1.17 8.79
C GLY A 55 6.05 -0.20 8.20
N ARG A 56 6.98 -0.77 7.44
CA ARG A 56 6.85 -2.13 6.92
C ARG A 56 6.60 -3.12 8.05
N LEU A 57 7.42 -3.11 9.08
CA LEU A 57 7.33 -4.06 10.20
C LEU A 57 6.04 -3.89 11.01
N LEU A 58 5.72 -2.65 11.41
CA LEU A 58 4.54 -2.37 12.24
C LEU A 58 3.25 -2.65 11.48
N LEU A 59 3.11 -2.16 10.25
CA LEU A 59 1.87 -2.33 9.49
C LEU A 59 1.65 -3.79 9.08
N THR A 60 2.71 -4.54 8.74
CA THR A 60 2.56 -5.98 8.44
C THR A 60 2.27 -6.81 9.69
N ALA A 61 2.89 -6.50 10.83
CA ALA A 61 2.61 -7.19 12.09
C ALA A 61 1.16 -6.98 12.56
N VAL A 62 0.60 -5.79 12.30
CA VAL A 62 -0.78 -5.45 12.67
C VAL A 62 -1.80 -5.90 11.61
N ALA A 63 -1.36 -6.23 10.39
CA ALA A 63 -2.22 -6.64 9.28
C ALA A 63 -3.10 -7.85 9.62
N GLY A 64 -2.54 -8.84 10.32
CA GLY A 64 -3.29 -10.02 10.76
C GLY A 64 -4.43 -9.72 11.76
N LYS A 65 -4.44 -8.55 12.41
CA LYS A 65 -5.48 -8.15 13.38
C LYS A 65 -6.47 -7.15 12.83
N LEU A 66 -6.01 -6.11 12.12
CA LEU A 66 -6.85 -5.01 11.65
C LEU A 66 -7.32 -5.20 10.20
N GLY A 67 -6.71 -6.11 9.45
CA GLY A 67 -6.94 -6.31 8.02
C GLY A 67 -6.13 -5.33 7.18
N SER A 68 -5.54 -5.87 6.12
CA SER A 68 -4.53 -5.22 5.29
C SER A 68 -5.09 -4.06 4.48
N VAL A 69 -6.35 -4.18 4.04
CA VAL A 69 -7.07 -3.11 3.33
C VAL A 69 -7.28 -1.89 4.22
N ARG A 70 -7.71 -2.08 5.47
CA ARG A 70 -7.95 -0.98 6.41
C ARG A 70 -6.65 -0.28 6.78
N LEU A 71 -5.59 -1.05 7.03
CA LEU A 71 -4.27 -0.48 7.31
C LEU A 71 -3.71 0.29 6.12
N LEU A 72 -3.91 -0.20 4.89
CA LEU A 72 -3.52 0.53 3.69
C LEU A 72 -4.29 1.86 3.59
N GLN A 73 -5.60 1.85 3.83
CA GLN A 73 -6.40 3.09 3.85
C GLN A 73 -5.90 4.08 4.92
N ILE A 74 -5.59 3.60 6.13
CA ILE A 74 -5.05 4.45 7.20
C ILE A 74 -3.70 5.05 6.79
N ALA A 75 -2.78 4.23 6.25
CA ALA A 75 -1.49 4.70 5.74
C ALA A 75 -1.68 5.76 4.64
N LEU A 76 -2.67 5.56 3.78
CA LEU A 76 -2.96 6.46 2.67
C LEU A 76 -3.53 7.81 3.14
N ILE A 77 -4.38 7.81 4.15
CA ILE A 77 -4.93 9.01 4.77
C ILE A 77 -3.86 9.75 5.60
N ALA A 78 -2.94 9.02 6.22
CA ALA A 78 -1.84 9.60 6.99
C ALA A 78 -0.82 10.32 6.08
N GLN A 79 -0.72 9.98 4.80
CA GLN A 79 0.25 10.59 3.89
C GLN A 79 -0.04 12.08 3.61
N PRO A 80 -1.28 12.53 3.30
CA PRO A 80 -1.64 13.95 3.31
C PRO A 80 -1.28 14.68 4.59
N VAL A 81 -1.43 14.04 5.76
CA VAL A 81 -1.04 14.63 7.05
C VAL A 81 0.46 14.88 7.11
N ALA A 82 1.28 13.96 6.58
CA ALA A 82 2.72 14.19 6.44
C ALA A 82 3.00 15.46 5.61
N TYR A 83 2.37 15.59 4.44
CA TYR A 83 2.54 16.77 3.59
C TYR A 83 2.03 18.06 4.24
N PHE A 84 1.00 17.99 5.07
CA PHE A 84 0.57 19.13 5.87
C PHE A 84 1.68 19.63 6.79
N PHE A 85 2.41 18.73 7.47
CA PHE A 85 3.58 19.11 8.27
C PHE A 85 4.68 19.78 7.43
N TRP A 86 4.87 19.35 6.17
CA TRP A 86 5.82 20.00 5.27
C TRP A 86 5.36 21.41 4.88
N ILE A 87 4.07 21.61 4.61
CA ILE A 87 3.48 22.92 4.30
C ILE A 87 3.72 23.90 5.44
N ILE A 88 3.41 23.50 6.67
CA ILE A 88 3.54 24.40 7.83
C ILE A 88 4.98 24.51 8.33
N ALA A 89 5.94 23.79 7.73
CA ALA A 89 7.30 23.72 8.22
C ALA A 89 8.01 25.08 8.20
N ASN A 90 7.83 25.96 7.20
CA ASN A 90 8.55 27.25 7.01
C ASN A 90 9.94 27.31 7.69
N GLY A 91 10.86 26.41 7.32
CA GLY A 91 12.22 26.34 7.87
C GLY A 91 12.43 25.79 9.28
N ARG A 92 11.38 25.35 9.99
CA ARG A 92 11.57 24.63 11.26
C ARG A 92 11.90 23.16 10.98
N TYR A 93 13.16 22.78 11.22
CA TYR A 93 13.67 21.44 10.97
C TYR A 93 12.86 20.32 11.66
N TYR A 94 12.39 20.52 12.90
CA TYR A 94 11.63 19.48 13.63
C TYR A 94 10.33 19.10 12.92
N LEU A 95 9.65 20.03 12.24
CA LEU A 95 8.45 19.74 11.45
C LEU A 95 8.78 18.92 10.20
N LEU A 96 9.94 19.19 9.57
CA LEU A 96 10.43 18.39 8.46
C LEU A 96 10.82 16.97 8.90
N VAL A 97 11.34 16.79 10.11
CA VAL A 97 11.60 15.46 10.68
C VAL A 97 10.29 14.70 10.93
N ILE A 98 9.26 15.35 11.46
CA ILE A 98 7.92 14.74 11.62
C ILE A 98 7.35 14.35 10.25
N PHE A 99 7.44 15.25 9.27
CA PHE A 99 7.06 14.96 7.89
C PHE A 99 7.81 13.74 7.33
N ALA A 100 9.13 13.72 7.42
CA ALA A 100 9.97 12.63 6.93
C ALA A 100 9.62 11.29 7.60
N ALA A 101 9.39 11.29 8.91
CA ALA A 101 9.03 10.10 9.66
C ALA A 101 7.66 9.56 9.25
N LEU A 102 6.65 10.43 9.15
CA LEU A 102 5.31 10.06 8.72
C LEU A 102 5.31 9.57 7.27
N LEU A 103 5.98 10.29 6.37
CA LEU A 103 6.10 9.92 4.95
C LEU A 103 6.79 8.56 4.79
N GLY A 104 7.86 8.32 5.55
CA GLY A 104 8.55 7.02 5.58
C GLY A 104 7.62 5.92 6.06
N LEU A 105 6.90 6.13 7.17
CA LEU A 105 5.96 5.16 7.73
C LEU A 105 4.85 4.78 6.72
N THR A 106 4.24 5.77 6.09
CA THR A 106 3.17 5.54 5.10
C THR A 106 3.69 4.87 3.84
N TYR A 107 4.86 5.29 3.35
CA TYR A 107 5.54 4.66 2.21
C TYR A 107 5.90 3.20 2.48
N GLY A 108 6.45 2.91 3.66
CA GLY A 108 6.78 1.55 4.09
C GLY A 108 5.55 0.65 4.14
N GLY A 109 4.48 1.13 4.79
CA GLY A 109 3.20 0.43 4.86
C GLY A 109 2.56 0.21 3.49
N PHE A 110 2.57 1.23 2.63
CA PHE A 110 2.04 1.17 1.27
C PHE A 110 2.66 0.03 0.46
N VAL A 111 3.99 -0.04 0.40
CA VAL A 111 4.68 -1.08 -0.39
C VAL A 111 4.46 -2.47 0.21
N ALA A 112 4.48 -2.59 1.55
CA ALA A 112 4.34 -3.88 2.21
C ALA A 112 2.91 -4.46 2.13
N LEU A 113 1.89 -3.61 2.25
CA LEU A 113 0.49 -4.03 2.24
C LEU A 113 -0.08 -4.19 0.83
N ALA A 114 0.57 -3.63 -0.20
CA ALA A 114 0.08 -3.68 -1.58
C ALA A 114 -0.22 -5.11 -2.05
N GLY A 115 0.72 -6.04 -1.87
CA GLY A 115 0.54 -7.43 -2.28
C GLY A 115 -0.60 -8.12 -1.53
N ASP A 116 -0.73 -7.85 -0.24
CA ASP A 116 -1.77 -8.45 0.61
C ASP A 116 -3.17 -7.93 0.24
N VAL A 117 -3.29 -6.64 -0.07
CA VAL A 117 -4.53 -6.05 -0.57
C VAL A 117 -4.90 -6.61 -1.94
N VAL A 118 -3.93 -6.85 -2.82
CA VAL A 118 -4.18 -7.51 -4.11
C VAL A 118 -4.67 -8.95 -3.89
N ALA A 119 -4.02 -9.71 -2.99
CA ALA A 119 -4.44 -11.05 -2.64
C ALA A 119 -5.89 -11.07 -2.14
N PHE A 120 -6.25 -10.10 -1.30
CA PHE A 120 -7.59 -9.96 -0.74
C PHE A 120 -8.68 -9.72 -1.80
N TYR A 121 -8.43 -8.83 -2.79
CA TYR A 121 -9.44 -8.50 -3.80
C TYR A 121 -9.47 -9.47 -5.00
N PHE A 122 -8.31 -9.98 -5.41
CA PHE A 122 -8.17 -10.71 -6.68
C PHE A 122 -7.88 -12.20 -6.48
N GLY A 123 -7.51 -12.62 -5.28
CA GLY A 123 -7.05 -13.97 -4.96
C GLY A 123 -5.54 -14.13 -5.22
N LEU A 124 -5.02 -15.33 -4.90
CA LEU A 124 -3.59 -15.64 -5.01
C LEU A 124 -3.16 -15.98 -6.45
N VAL A 125 -4.08 -16.48 -7.28
CA VAL A 125 -3.79 -16.84 -8.67
C VAL A 125 -3.56 -15.57 -9.49
N GLY A 126 -2.34 -15.39 -10.02
CA GLY A 126 -1.99 -14.21 -10.82
C GLY A 126 -1.69 -12.95 -9.99
N ILE A 127 -1.48 -13.07 -8.68
CA ILE A 127 -1.15 -11.95 -7.78
C ILE A 127 0.05 -11.12 -8.28
N GLY A 128 1.06 -11.78 -8.84
CA GLY A 128 2.24 -11.12 -9.39
C GLY A 128 1.92 -10.23 -10.60
N ALA A 129 1.04 -10.69 -11.50
CA ALA A 129 0.63 -9.91 -12.66
C ALA A 129 -0.19 -8.67 -12.27
N VAL A 130 -1.13 -8.84 -11.33
CA VAL A 130 -1.97 -7.73 -10.84
C VAL A 130 -1.13 -6.72 -10.05
N THR A 131 -0.27 -7.21 -9.16
CA THR A 131 0.66 -6.36 -8.39
C THR A 131 1.62 -5.62 -9.32
N GLY A 132 2.18 -6.31 -10.33
CA GLY A 132 3.03 -5.72 -11.34
C GLY A 132 2.33 -4.60 -12.12
N MET A 133 1.07 -4.82 -12.52
CA MET A 133 0.29 -3.80 -13.21
C MET A 133 -0.03 -2.60 -12.32
N LEU A 134 -0.31 -2.80 -11.03
CA LEU A 134 -0.47 -1.70 -10.07
C LEU A 134 0.82 -0.87 -9.92
N PHE A 135 1.97 -1.54 -9.77
CA PHE A 135 3.25 -0.84 -9.69
C PHE A 135 3.66 -0.20 -11.01
N PHE A 136 3.21 -0.71 -12.15
CA PHE A 136 3.38 -0.06 -13.44
C PHE A 136 2.64 1.29 -13.50
N PHE A 137 1.36 1.34 -13.08
CA PHE A 137 0.63 2.61 -12.95
C PHE A 137 1.23 3.54 -11.90
N SER A 138 1.70 2.98 -10.78
CA SER A 138 2.46 3.70 -9.76
C SER A 138 3.73 4.33 -10.35
N GLY A 139 4.46 3.58 -11.17
CA GLY A 139 5.64 4.03 -11.90
C GLY A 139 5.38 5.18 -12.86
N PHE A 140 4.23 5.18 -13.55
CA PHE A 140 3.80 6.34 -14.34
C PHE A 140 3.59 7.58 -13.47
N GLY A 141 2.95 7.43 -12.31
CA GLY A 141 2.83 8.52 -11.34
C GLY A 141 4.19 9.04 -10.90
N SER A 142 5.11 8.14 -10.56
CA SER A 142 6.50 8.46 -10.19
C SER A 142 7.27 9.22 -11.27
N LEU A 143 7.02 8.91 -12.54
CA LEU A 143 7.66 9.56 -13.68
C LEU A 143 7.17 11.01 -13.85
N ILE A 144 5.87 11.24 -13.65
CA ILE A 144 5.21 12.52 -13.89
C ILE A 144 5.34 13.47 -12.69
N GLY A 145 5.44 12.92 -11.47
CA GLY A 145 5.44 13.70 -10.22
C GLY A 145 6.54 14.76 -10.11
N PRO A 146 7.83 14.38 -10.18
CA PRO A 146 8.93 15.34 -10.09
C PRO A 146 8.87 16.44 -11.17
N PRO A 147 8.61 16.16 -12.46
CA PRO A 147 8.42 17.22 -13.46
C PRO A 147 7.31 18.21 -13.13
N ILE A 148 6.14 17.76 -12.63
CA ILE A 148 5.06 18.66 -12.25
C ILE A 148 5.50 19.56 -11.08
N VAL A 149 6.12 18.97 -10.04
CA VAL A 149 6.58 19.74 -8.87
C VAL A 149 7.66 20.74 -9.27
N GLY A 150 8.60 20.34 -10.13
CA GLY A 150 9.64 21.22 -10.67
C GLY A 150 9.07 22.37 -11.48
N PHE A 151 8.18 22.08 -12.43
CA PHE A 151 7.51 23.11 -13.23
C PHE A 151 6.73 24.11 -12.36
N LEU A 152 6.05 23.63 -11.31
CA LEU A 152 5.35 24.50 -10.37
C LEU A 152 6.31 25.31 -9.49
N ALA A 153 7.46 24.76 -9.14
CA ALA A 153 8.51 25.47 -8.41
C ALA A 153 9.16 26.55 -9.27
N ASP A 154 9.35 26.31 -10.57
CA ASP A 154 9.95 27.27 -11.50
C ASP A 154 9.00 28.45 -11.81
N LEU A 155 7.69 28.19 -11.90
CA LEU A 155 6.69 29.22 -12.18
C LEU A 155 6.32 30.07 -10.98
N SER A 156 6.49 29.54 -9.76
CA SER A 156 5.91 30.14 -8.56
C SER A 156 6.99 30.69 -7.65
N THR A 157 6.92 31.99 -7.33
CA THR A 157 7.72 32.56 -6.24
C THR A 157 7.30 32.00 -4.88
N PHE A 158 6.06 31.52 -4.76
CA PHE A 158 5.52 30.98 -3.52
C PHE A 158 5.74 29.48 -3.41
N ARG A 159 6.57 29.07 -2.45
CA ARG A 159 6.82 27.67 -2.05
C ARG A 159 5.56 26.84 -1.81
N ILE A 160 4.46 27.48 -1.38
CA ILE A 160 3.20 26.79 -1.12
C ILE A 160 2.64 26.09 -2.36
N VAL A 161 2.99 26.54 -3.57
CA VAL A 161 2.46 25.97 -4.82
C VAL A 161 3.00 24.56 -5.08
N PRO A 162 4.33 24.32 -5.17
CA PRO A 162 4.87 22.98 -5.37
C PRO A 162 4.58 22.03 -4.20
N VAL A 163 4.66 22.52 -2.95
CA VAL A 163 4.36 21.69 -1.76
C VAL A 163 2.85 21.41 -1.63
N GLY A 164 2.01 22.38 -1.98
CA GLY A 164 0.56 22.23 -2.05
C GLY A 164 0.14 21.25 -3.13
N ALA A 165 0.84 21.19 -4.26
CA ALA A 165 0.57 20.23 -5.32
C ALA A 165 0.72 18.78 -4.84
N VAL A 166 1.81 18.43 -4.17
CA VAL A 166 1.98 17.07 -3.62
C VAL A 166 0.93 16.75 -2.54
N PHE A 167 0.53 17.74 -1.73
CA PHE A 167 -0.56 17.59 -0.77
C PHE A 167 -1.91 17.30 -1.46
N VAL A 168 -2.25 18.04 -2.52
CA VAL A 168 -3.48 17.84 -3.31
C VAL A 168 -3.46 16.49 -3.99
N MET A 169 -2.36 16.11 -4.65
CA MET A 169 -2.21 14.80 -5.30
C MET A 169 -2.40 13.65 -4.30
N ALA A 170 -1.80 13.76 -3.12
CA ALA A 170 -1.96 12.76 -2.06
C ALA A 170 -3.39 12.72 -1.51
N SER A 171 -4.02 13.88 -1.33
CA SER A 171 -5.39 13.98 -0.82
C SER A 171 -6.40 13.39 -1.82
N LEU A 172 -6.20 13.64 -3.11
CA LEU A 172 -6.99 13.02 -4.18
C LEU A 172 -6.78 11.51 -4.19
N GLY A 173 -5.53 11.03 -4.08
CA GLY A 173 -5.24 9.59 -3.99
C GLY A 173 -5.93 8.92 -2.80
N ALA A 174 -5.87 9.54 -1.62
CA ALA A 174 -6.55 9.07 -0.42
C ALA A 174 -8.08 9.08 -0.58
N GLY A 175 -8.65 10.16 -1.13
CA GLY A 175 -10.08 10.28 -1.40
C GLY A 175 -10.59 9.24 -2.39
N VAL A 176 -9.84 8.97 -3.46
CA VAL A 176 -10.16 7.91 -4.43
C VAL A 176 -10.15 6.55 -3.75
N LEU A 177 -9.15 6.25 -2.91
CA LEU A 177 -9.08 4.95 -2.23
C LEU A 177 -10.18 4.76 -1.18
N LEU A 178 -10.67 5.84 -0.56
CA LEU A 178 -11.83 5.78 0.34
C LEU A 178 -13.12 5.33 -0.35
N THR A 179 -13.21 5.49 -1.68
CA THR A 179 -14.32 4.94 -2.46
C THR A 179 -14.20 3.43 -2.72
N ALA A 180 -13.04 2.82 -2.42
CA ALA A 180 -12.85 1.38 -2.53
C ALA A 180 -13.58 0.67 -1.38
N SER A 181 -14.40 -0.33 -1.73
CA SER A 181 -15.19 -1.09 -0.76
C SER A 181 -14.28 -1.88 0.20
N THR A 182 -14.45 -1.68 1.50
CA THR A 182 -13.70 -2.39 2.56
C THR A 182 -14.28 -3.76 2.90
N LYS A 183 -15.38 -4.15 2.25
CA LYS A 183 -15.97 -5.48 2.43
C LYS A 183 -15.17 -6.51 1.62
N PRO A 184 -14.90 -7.70 2.16
CA PRO A 184 -14.42 -8.82 1.36
C PRO A 184 -15.38 -9.00 0.18
N VAL A 185 -14.84 -9.13 -1.03
CA VAL A 185 -15.64 -9.64 -2.15
C VAL A 185 -16.01 -11.06 -1.75
N ASP A 186 -17.30 -11.31 -1.57
CA ASP A 186 -17.80 -12.63 -1.21
C ASP A 186 -17.50 -13.60 -2.34
N PHE A 187 -16.44 -14.39 -2.17
CA PHE A 187 -16.18 -15.55 -3.01
C PHE A 187 -17.15 -16.63 -2.52
N GLY A 188 -18.40 -16.53 -2.94
CA GLY A 188 -19.43 -17.48 -2.53
C GLY A 188 -18.93 -18.93 -2.70
N PRO A 189 -19.02 -19.78 -1.67
CA PRO A 189 -18.72 -21.20 -1.84
C PRO A 189 -19.89 -21.84 -2.60
N ASN A 190 -19.81 -21.83 -3.94
CA ASN A 190 -20.47 -22.81 -4.83
C ASN A 190 -19.98 -22.68 -6.28
N GLN A 191 -18.66 -22.78 -6.46
CA GLN A 191 -18.10 -23.43 -7.66
C GLN A 191 -17.20 -24.60 -7.22
N SER A 192 -17.66 -25.39 -6.25
CA SER A 192 -17.50 -26.83 -6.45
C SER A 192 -18.35 -27.15 -7.68
N THR A 193 -17.71 -27.49 -8.78
CA THR A 193 -18.33 -28.39 -9.75
C THR A 193 -19.04 -29.47 -8.95
N SER A 194 -20.36 -29.40 -8.87
CA SER A 194 -21.18 -30.55 -8.49
C SER A 194 -20.82 -31.61 -9.52
N LEU A 195 -19.92 -32.51 -9.14
CA LEU A 195 -19.77 -33.76 -9.85
C LEU A 195 -21.19 -34.32 -9.93
N PRO A 196 -21.74 -34.57 -11.12
CA PRO A 196 -23.09 -35.11 -11.22
C PRO A 196 -23.16 -36.35 -10.34
N ASP A 197 -24.18 -36.39 -9.49
CA ASP A 197 -24.43 -37.48 -8.55
C ASP A 197 -24.24 -38.81 -9.28
N ARG A 198 -23.10 -39.47 -9.01
CA ARG A 198 -23.01 -40.89 -9.28
C ARG A 198 -23.92 -41.53 -8.27
N GLU A 199 -25.15 -41.82 -8.68
CA GLU A 199 -25.99 -42.83 -8.03
C GLU A 199 -25.13 -44.08 -7.82
N THR A 200 -24.65 -44.26 -6.60
CA THR A 200 -24.13 -45.54 -6.14
C THR A 200 -25.32 -46.36 -5.68
N PRO A 201 -25.65 -47.48 -6.34
CA PRO A 201 -26.71 -48.36 -5.88
C PRO A 201 -26.33 -48.90 -4.50
N VAL A 202 -27.28 -48.79 -3.57
CA VAL A 202 -27.26 -49.47 -2.28
C VAL A 202 -27.25 -50.97 -2.54
N ASP A 203 -26.19 -51.66 -2.12
CA ASP A 203 -26.24 -53.09 -1.84
C ASP A 203 -25.81 -53.36 -0.40
N LYS A 204 -26.76 -53.92 0.34
CA LYS A 204 -26.60 -54.49 1.67
C LYS A 204 -25.80 -55.79 1.53
N GLU A 205 -24.69 -55.96 2.24
CA GLU A 205 -24.42 -57.20 2.98
C GLU A 205 -23.14 -57.16 3.84
N LYS A 206 -23.30 -57.69 5.06
CA LYS A 206 -22.33 -58.43 5.88
C LYS A 206 -21.07 -57.71 6.43
N THR A 207 -21.20 -57.36 7.70
CA THR A 207 -20.29 -57.73 8.80
C THR A 207 -19.08 -58.58 8.41
N SER A 208 -17.88 -58.02 8.53
CA SER A 208 -16.68 -58.80 8.89
C SER A 208 -15.62 -57.88 9.49
N HIS A 209 -15.20 -58.23 10.71
CA HIS A 209 -14.10 -57.64 11.47
C HIS A 209 -12.87 -57.36 10.59
N ARG A 210 -12.33 -56.14 10.66
CA ARG A 210 -10.94 -55.87 10.27
C ARG A 210 -10.12 -55.57 11.52
N PRO A 211 -9.12 -56.41 11.86
CA PRO A 211 -8.27 -56.20 13.03
C PRO A 211 -7.32 -55.00 12.82
N THR A 212 -7.02 -54.31 13.92
CA THR A 212 -6.17 -53.11 14.00
C THR A 212 -4.68 -53.44 13.84
N VAL A 213 -3.94 -52.47 13.29
CA VAL A 213 -2.55 -52.50 12.77
C VAL A 213 -1.45 -52.70 13.85
N PHE A 214 -1.73 -53.34 14.98
CA PHE A 214 -0.81 -53.42 16.13
C PHE A 214 -0.49 -54.84 16.66
N GLU A 215 -0.70 -55.90 15.88
CA GLU A 215 -0.31 -57.27 16.27
C GLU A 215 0.85 -57.84 15.44
N LEU A 216 1.97 -57.11 15.33
CA LEU A 216 3.22 -57.69 14.85
C LEU A 216 4.44 -57.11 15.59
N GLU A 217 4.73 -57.67 16.76
CA GLU A 217 6.08 -57.90 17.32
C GLU A 217 5.99 -59.15 18.23
N PRO A 218 7.09 -59.78 18.68
CA PRO A 218 8.25 -60.33 17.97
C PRO A 218 8.49 -61.81 18.35
N VAL A 219 9.14 -62.62 17.50
CA VAL A 219 10.03 -63.74 17.92
C VAL A 219 11.06 -64.03 16.84
#